data_AF-A0A7S3CUG6-F1
#
_entry.id   AF-A0A7S3CUG6-F1
#
_cell.length_a   1.000
_cell.length_b   1.000
_cell.length_c   1.000
_cell.angle_alpha   90.00
_cell.angle_beta   90.00
_cell.angle_gamma   90.00
#
_symmetry.space_group_name_H-M   'P 1'
#
loop_
_entity.id
_entity.type
_entity.pdbx_description
1 polymer ?
#
loop_
_entity_poly.entity_id
_entity_poly.type
_entity_poly.pdbx_seq_one_letter_code
_entity_poly.pdbx_strand_id
1 'polypeptide(L)'
;ISDPVRHSLEKAQSSNSQLRSPSGQTDAGMSETSSAPFESKTFNTVSASTPQDYGAERLDAQALAEAGAEAKESLAESKSSVRSENMFEMDSTFLLVKKFLVYKLMGSNLFLNYSLGAVSVAYRLMGIRLTNFLINHSVGSIFTSGESVQSLVRDRNEHDAKNIGSIGCYFVEGLKTMDLPKMEKFYSDILESIEVLSNGQEESNLALRLTTLIPLDVQQKLNRAQQVFVNDILKFSRQDTIDISDLKNSLLERGIAFSPAELSLLFQSLQFEDNKGGETVSRLEIYANGHLFRITPPQSEDQKVLEFLRQRIALGTGTGVSEEDLLVFEDFAAKVLHLTTVASERNCSLFVDAEQSYIQDSIASVAQQLTHIFNRGEKHTIMNGYQCYLKKTPEIIQYEVATSKRLGYNLGIKLIRGAYMNEERKLAQENGYESPVWEEIEETHKSYNDSMVHIIRNLTPEGL
;
A
#
# COMPACT_ATOMS: atom_id res chain seq x y z
N ILE A 1 -4.42 -43.96 -10.86
CA ILE A 1 -3.06 -43.67 -10.37
C ILE A 1 -3.20 -42.35 -9.62
N SER A 2 -3.12 -42.44 -8.31
CA SER A 2 -3.81 -41.58 -7.33
C SER A 2 -2.83 -40.72 -6.53
N ASP A 3 -3.20 -39.45 -6.37
CA ASP A 3 -2.55 -38.36 -5.63
C ASP A 3 -2.27 -38.65 -4.14
N PRO A 4 -1.06 -38.38 -3.62
CA PRO A 4 -0.70 -38.60 -2.22
C PRO A 4 -0.54 -37.29 -1.40
N VAL A 5 -1.49 -36.35 -1.48
CA VAL A 5 -1.46 -35.10 -0.65
C VAL A 5 -2.51 -35.11 0.48
N ARG A 6 -3.41 -36.10 0.52
CA ARG A 6 -4.52 -36.13 1.49
C ARG A 6 -4.23 -36.81 2.83
N HIS A 7 -3.05 -37.39 3.04
CA HIS A 7 -2.82 -38.32 4.17
C HIS A 7 -2.12 -37.72 5.41
N SER A 8 -1.80 -36.43 5.41
CA SER A 8 -1.07 -35.78 6.52
C SER A 8 -1.94 -35.00 7.50
N LEU A 9 -3.24 -34.82 7.22
CA LEU A 9 -4.15 -34.00 8.03
C LEU A 9 -4.96 -34.79 9.09
N GLU A 10 -4.90 -36.12 9.10
CA GLU A 10 -5.73 -36.96 9.99
C GLU A 10 -4.98 -37.56 11.20
N LYS A 11 -3.71 -37.21 11.44
CA LYS A 11 -2.91 -37.80 12.55
C LYS A 11 -2.59 -36.88 13.74
N ALA A 12 -3.12 -35.66 13.78
CA ALA A 12 -2.87 -34.74 14.90
C ALA A 12 -4.04 -34.58 15.89
N GLN A 13 -5.15 -35.32 15.73
CA GLN A 13 -6.36 -35.17 16.57
C GLN A 13 -6.57 -36.24 17.66
N SER A 14 -5.54 -37.02 18.02
CA SER A 14 -5.66 -37.92 19.17
C SER A 14 -4.36 -37.97 19.98
N SER A 15 -4.31 -37.19 21.06
CA SER A 15 -3.65 -37.52 22.35
C SER A 15 -3.53 -36.27 23.23
N ASN A 16 -4.50 -36.08 24.14
CA ASN A 16 -4.28 -35.89 25.58
C ASN A 16 -5.46 -35.16 26.22
N SER A 17 -6.29 -35.94 26.90
CA SER A 17 -7.14 -35.46 27.96
C SER A 17 -6.56 -35.90 29.31
N GLN A 18 -6.71 -35.00 30.29
CA GLN A 18 -6.57 -35.19 31.75
C GLN A 18 -5.17 -35.12 32.35
N LEU A 19 -4.87 -34.01 33.04
CA LEU A 19 -4.72 -34.00 34.50
C LEU A 19 -4.74 -32.58 35.11
N ARG A 20 -5.73 -32.43 36.00
CA ARG A 20 -6.07 -31.43 37.04
C ARG A 20 -5.09 -30.29 37.40
N SER A 21 -5.71 -29.13 37.62
CA SER A 21 -5.25 -27.94 38.37
C SER A 21 -5.05 -28.20 39.87
N PRO A 22 -4.38 -27.27 40.60
CA PRO A 22 -5.16 -26.31 41.38
C PRO A 22 -4.58 -24.86 41.46
N SER A 23 -5.50 -23.90 41.34
CA SER A 23 -5.67 -22.62 42.06
C SER A 23 -4.47 -21.70 42.39
N GLY A 24 -4.62 -20.42 42.03
CA GLY A 24 -4.21 -19.30 42.89
C GLY A 24 -3.91 -17.98 42.18
N GLN A 25 -4.93 -17.12 42.05
CA GLN A 25 -4.93 -15.63 42.14
C GLN A 25 -3.89 -14.81 41.36
N THR A 26 -4.15 -13.64 40.76
CA THR A 26 -5.28 -12.73 40.49
C THR A 26 -4.57 -11.60 39.73
N ASP A 27 -5.04 -11.17 38.57
CA ASP A 27 -4.96 -9.74 38.24
C ASP A 27 -6.10 -9.36 37.30
N ALA A 28 -6.91 -8.44 37.81
CA ALA A 28 -8.02 -7.78 37.12
C ALA A 28 -7.46 -7.00 35.92
N GLY A 29 -8.04 -7.03 34.73
CA GLY A 29 -9.44 -6.75 34.46
C GLY A 29 -9.52 -5.38 33.78
N MET A 30 -9.28 -5.34 32.47
CA MET A 30 -9.86 -4.30 31.60
C MET A 30 -10.67 -4.99 30.52
N SER A 31 -11.99 -4.81 30.64
CA SER A 31 -13.04 -5.39 29.83
C SER A 31 -13.00 -4.88 28.39
N GLU A 32 -12.92 -5.84 27.49
CA GLU A 32 -13.64 -5.93 26.21
C GLU A 32 -14.65 -4.82 25.91
N THR A 33 -14.36 -4.04 24.86
CA THR A 33 -15.41 -3.52 23.97
C THR A 33 -15.21 -4.15 22.59
N SER A 34 -16.00 -5.19 22.34
CA SER A 34 -16.27 -5.74 21.01
C SER A 34 -16.73 -4.62 20.07
N SER A 35 -15.84 -4.22 19.16
CA SER A 35 -16.19 -3.44 17.98
C SER A 35 -16.68 -4.43 16.91
N ALA A 36 -17.99 -4.50 16.72
CA ALA A 36 -18.57 -5.19 15.57
C ALA A 36 -18.02 -4.56 14.27
N PRO A 37 -17.50 -5.33 13.32
CA PRO A 37 -17.00 -4.78 12.06
C PRO A 37 -18.18 -4.22 11.24
N PHE A 38 -17.95 -3.09 10.59
CA PHE A 38 -18.88 -2.50 9.63
C PHE A 38 -18.91 -3.40 8.38
N GLU A 39 -19.84 -4.35 8.35
CA GLU A 39 -20.03 -5.28 7.23
C GLU A 39 -20.93 -4.68 6.14
N SER A 40 -20.52 -3.54 5.55
CA SER A 40 -21.12 -3.04 4.31
C SER A 40 -20.05 -2.90 3.23
N LYS A 41 -20.31 -3.51 2.06
CA LYS A 41 -19.61 -3.14 0.82
C LYS A 41 -19.78 -1.63 0.71
N THR A 42 -18.70 -0.85 0.71
CA THR A 42 -18.79 0.61 0.63
C THR A 42 -17.72 1.05 -0.36
N PHE A 43 -18.14 1.79 -1.40
CA PHE A 43 -17.26 2.24 -2.47
C PHE A 43 -17.14 3.76 -2.50
N ASN A 44 -15.93 4.30 -2.69
CA ASN A 44 -15.68 5.76 -2.76
C ASN A 44 -14.90 6.14 -4.04
N THR A 45 -15.01 7.40 -4.46
CA THR A 45 -14.15 8.05 -5.46
C THR A 45 -13.46 9.27 -4.83
N VAL A 46 -12.21 9.58 -5.20
CA VAL A 46 -11.44 10.73 -4.67
C VAL A 46 -11.09 11.69 -5.80
N SER A 47 -11.34 12.99 -5.62
CA SER A 47 -10.87 14.07 -6.51
C SER A 47 -10.14 15.15 -5.71
N ALA A 48 -9.09 15.73 -6.31
CA ALA A 48 -8.26 16.79 -5.72
C ALA A 48 -8.47 18.13 -6.45
N SER A 49 -8.46 19.24 -5.72
CA SER A 49 -8.42 20.62 -6.25
C SER A 49 -7.10 21.32 -5.89
N THR A 50 -6.63 22.19 -6.78
CA THR A 50 -5.29 22.81 -6.78
C THR A 50 -5.16 24.11 -5.95
N PRO A 51 -3.92 24.54 -5.61
CA PRO A 51 -3.62 25.50 -4.53
C PRO A 51 -3.19 26.92 -5.00
N GLN A 52 -3.16 27.87 -4.03
CA GLN A 52 -2.65 29.24 -4.16
C GLN A 52 -1.13 29.35 -3.90
N ASP A 53 -0.50 30.30 -4.61
CA ASP A 53 0.92 30.69 -4.67
C ASP A 53 1.67 30.81 -3.32
N TYR A 54 2.99 30.55 -3.31
CA TYR A 54 4.05 31.49 -2.86
C TYR A 54 5.49 30.94 -3.05
N GLY A 55 6.34 31.74 -3.71
CA GLY A 55 7.74 32.08 -3.34
C GLY A 55 8.88 31.05 -3.52
N ALA A 56 9.76 31.25 -4.50
CA ALA A 56 11.03 30.54 -4.68
C ALA A 56 12.25 31.49 -4.73
N GLU A 57 13.38 31.09 -4.14
CA GLU A 57 14.70 31.70 -4.37
C GLU A 57 15.56 30.87 -5.35
N ARG A 58 16.50 31.59 -5.99
CA ARG A 58 17.09 31.37 -7.32
C ARG A 58 18.15 30.26 -7.44
N LEU A 59 18.02 29.44 -8.48
CA LEU A 59 19.13 28.85 -9.25
C LEU A 59 18.75 28.84 -10.75
N ASP A 60 19.78 28.93 -11.60
CA ASP A 60 19.86 29.19 -13.05
C ASP A 60 18.57 29.47 -13.87
N ALA A 61 18.27 30.76 -14.05
CA ALA A 61 17.04 31.29 -14.63
C ALA A 61 16.87 31.02 -16.14
N GLN A 62 17.93 30.69 -16.87
CA GLN A 62 17.88 30.60 -18.33
C GLN A 62 17.45 29.20 -18.80
N ALA A 63 18.02 28.15 -18.21
CA ALA A 63 17.55 26.77 -18.42
C ALA A 63 16.11 26.56 -17.91
N LEU A 64 15.73 27.27 -16.85
CA LEU A 64 14.36 27.32 -16.31
C LEU A 64 13.36 27.98 -17.27
N ALA A 65 13.78 29.01 -18.00
CA ALA A 65 12.91 29.72 -18.93
C ALA A 65 12.62 28.87 -20.18
N GLU A 66 13.60 28.13 -20.67
CA GLU A 66 13.48 27.29 -21.88
C GLU A 66 12.69 26.01 -21.60
N ALA A 67 13.06 25.23 -20.57
CA ALA A 67 12.29 24.05 -20.17
C ALA A 67 10.88 24.42 -19.66
N GLY A 68 10.74 25.58 -19.01
CA GLY A 68 9.46 26.12 -18.58
C GLY A 68 8.62 26.68 -19.74
N ALA A 69 9.21 27.05 -20.87
CA ALA A 69 8.49 27.49 -22.06
C ALA A 69 7.96 26.29 -22.84
N GLU A 70 8.77 25.25 -23.07
CA GLU A 70 8.33 24.01 -23.72
C GLU A 70 7.24 23.28 -22.91
N ALA A 71 7.43 23.19 -21.58
CA ALA A 71 6.39 22.66 -20.70
C ALA A 71 5.16 23.57 -20.62
N LYS A 72 5.29 24.90 -20.78
CA LYS A 72 4.14 25.80 -20.86
C LYS A 72 3.41 25.73 -22.18
N GLU A 73 4.08 25.41 -23.28
CA GLU A 73 3.49 25.31 -24.61
C GLU A 73 2.72 23.99 -24.74
N SER A 74 3.27 22.87 -24.26
CA SER A 74 2.53 21.60 -24.16
C SER A 74 1.36 21.68 -23.15
N LEU A 75 1.56 22.39 -22.03
CA LEU A 75 0.49 22.67 -21.07
C LEU A 75 -0.49 23.74 -21.58
N ALA A 76 -0.13 24.59 -22.54
CA ALA A 76 -1.03 25.56 -23.16
C ALA A 76 -1.92 24.90 -24.22
N GLU A 77 -1.37 23.95 -24.98
CA GLU A 77 -2.15 23.08 -25.86
C GLU A 77 -3.09 22.18 -25.05
N SER A 78 -2.66 21.66 -23.89
CA SER A 78 -3.55 20.92 -22.97
C SER A 78 -4.53 21.83 -22.20
N LYS A 79 -4.19 23.10 -21.93
CA LYS A 79 -5.11 24.08 -21.33
C LYS A 79 -6.32 24.41 -22.21
N SER A 80 -6.27 24.11 -23.51
CA SER A 80 -7.47 24.22 -24.35
C SER A 80 -8.56 23.19 -23.98
N SER A 81 -8.26 22.20 -23.12
CA SER A 81 -9.20 21.16 -22.68
C SER A 81 -9.42 21.05 -21.16
N VAL A 82 -8.86 21.95 -20.32
CA VAL A 82 -8.96 21.84 -18.85
C VAL A 82 -10.05 22.74 -18.24
N ARG A 83 -11.15 22.06 -17.88
CA ARG A 83 -11.94 22.07 -16.62
C ARG A 83 -12.39 23.41 -16.00
N SER A 84 -13.69 23.50 -15.70
CA SER A 84 -14.27 24.55 -14.83
C SER A 84 -13.54 24.61 -13.48
N GLU A 85 -13.13 25.80 -13.07
CA GLU A 85 -12.31 26.05 -11.87
C GLU A 85 -13.00 25.69 -10.54
N ASN A 86 -14.29 25.31 -10.54
CA ASN A 86 -15.03 24.94 -9.33
C ASN A 86 -15.94 23.71 -9.54
N MET A 87 -15.55 22.56 -8.98
CA MET A 87 -16.36 21.32 -9.02
C MET A 87 -17.74 21.49 -8.34
N PHE A 88 -17.85 22.44 -7.40
CA PHE A 88 -19.08 22.79 -6.69
C PHE A 88 -20.06 23.62 -7.52
N GLU A 89 -19.63 24.18 -8.66
CA GLU A 89 -20.47 25.00 -9.52
C GLU A 89 -21.61 24.19 -10.16
N MET A 90 -21.37 22.89 -10.36
CA MET A 90 -22.36 21.97 -10.92
C MET A 90 -23.38 21.45 -9.90
N ASP A 91 -23.21 21.75 -8.61
CA ASP A 91 -24.10 21.28 -7.55
C ASP A 91 -25.27 22.23 -7.33
N SER A 92 -26.46 21.67 -7.05
CA SER A 92 -27.59 22.48 -6.60
C SER A 92 -27.30 23.17 -5.26
N THR A 93 -27.92 24.33 -5.00
CA THR A 93 -27.81 25.04 -3.72
C THR A 93 -28.15 24.15 -2.53
N PHE A 94 -29.16 23.29 -2.66
CA PHE A 94 -29.52 22.32 -1.62
C PHE A 94 -28.37 21.35 -1.33
N LEU A 95 -27.74 20.81 -2.38
CA LEU A 95 -26.60 19.89 -2.24
C LEU A 95 -25.39 20.59 -1.62
N LEU A 96 -25.11 21.85 -1.99
CA LEU A 96 -24.05 22.65 -1.39
C LEU A 96 -24.29 22.88 0.11
N VAL A 97 -25.51 23.23 0.51
CA VAL A 97 -25.88 23.37 1.93
C VAL A 97 -25.72 22.05 2.67
N LYS A 98 -26.16 20.93 2.08
CA LYS A 98 -25.99 19.59 2.64
C LYS A 98 -24.51 19.25 2.86
N LYS A 99 -23.67 19.44 1.83
CA LYS A 99 -22.21 19.23 1.88
C LYS A 99 -21.57 20.08 2.98
N PHE A 100 -21.87 21.38 3.03
CA PHE A 100 -21.35 22.28 4.04
C PHE A 100 -21.68 21.83 5.47
N LEU A 101 -22.94 21.48 5.74
CA LEU A 101 -23.36 21.01 7.07
C LEU A 101 -22.67 19.71 7.46
N VAL A 102 -22.56 18.76 6.52
CA VAL A 102 -21.90 17.48 6.77
C VAL A 102 -20.40 17.67 7.00
N TYR A 103 -19.70 18.47 6.18
CA TYR A 103 -18.28 18.76 6.40
C TYR A 103 -18.02 19.45 7.74
N LYS A 104 -18.88 20.40 8.12
CA LYS A 104 -18.78 21.05 9.43
C LYS A 104 -19.02 20.08 10.59
N LEU A 105 -19.94 19.13 10.43
CA LEU A 105 -20.18 18.06 11.40
C LEU A 105 -18.95 17.14 11.52
N MET A 106 -18.41 16.67 10.39
CA MET A 106 -17.25 15.78 10.35
C MET A 106 -15.97 16.43 10.91
N GLY A 107 -15.81 17.74 10.72
CA GLY A 107 -14.68 18.50 11.30
C GLY A 107 -14.81 18.79 12.80
N SER A 108 -15.90 18.38 13.45
CA SER A 108 -16.11 18.64 14.88
C SER A 108 -15.49 17.55 15.76
N ASN A 109 -14.71 17.94 16.76
CA ASN A 109 -14.14 17.01 17.75
C ASN A 109 -15.21 16.17 18.47
N LEU A 110 -16.41 16.74 18.68
CA LEU A 110 -17.54 16.00 19.26
C LEU A 110 -17.96 14.84 18.36
N PHE A 111 -18.12 15.07 17.06
CA PHE A 111 -18.50 13.99 16.14
C PHE A 111 -17.38 12.95 16.02
N LEU A 112 -16.13 13.40 15.83
CA LEU A 112 -14.97 12.51 15.70
C LEU A 112 -14.81 11.57 16.90
N ASN A 113 -14.96 12.09 18.12
CA ASN A 113 -14.73 11.30 19.33
C ASN A 113 -15.91 10.39 19.72
N TYR A 114 -17.14 10.69 19.30
CA TYR A 114 -18.35 9.99 19.79
C TYR A 114 -19.19 9.31 18.69
N SER A 115 -18.87 9.49 17.41
CA SER A 115 -19.63 8.93 16.28
C SER A 115 -19.78 7.41 16.34
N LEU A 116 -18.70 6.67 16.62
CA LEU A 116 -18.74 5.20 16.72
C LEU A 116 -19.67 4.73 17.85
N GLY A 117 -19.62 5.40 19.01
CA GLY A 117 -20.52 5.12 20.12
C GLY A 117 -21.98 5.41 19.75
N ALA A 118 -22.25 6.53 19.09
CA ALA A 118 -23.58 6.90 18.62
C ALA A 118 -24.14 5.88 17.62
N VAL A 119 -23.33 5.41 16.67
CA VAL A 119 -23.71 4.35 15.73
C VAL A 119 -24.03 3.04 16.45
N SER A 120 -23.21 2.64 17.44
CA SER A 120 -23.48 1.45 18.24
C SER A 120 -24.81 1.54 18.99
N VAL A 121 -25.13 2.70 19.56
CA VAL A 121 -26.42 2.95 20.21
C VAL A 121 -27.56 2.91 19.19
N ALA A 122 -27.39 3.53 18.02
CA ALA A 122 -28.39 3.50 16.95
C ALA A 122 -28.68 2.07 16.47
N TYR A 123 -27.66 1.23 16.31
CA TYR A 123 -27.84 -0.19 15.99
C TYR A 123 -28.66 -0.95 17.04
N ARG A 124 -28.45 -0.66 18.33
CA ARG A 124 -29.23 -1.29 19.41
C ARG A 124 -30.68 -0.81 19.46
N LEU A 125 -30.92 0.47 19.17
CA LEU A 125 -32.25 1.09 19.30
C LEU A 125 -33.14 0.89 18.06
N MET A 126 -32.57 1.10 16.87
CA MET A 126 -33.30 1.14 15.60
C MET A 126 -32.99 -0.04 14.68
N GLY A 127 -32.00 -0.86 15.04
CA GLY A 127 -31.53 -1.99 14.23
C GLY A 127 -30.58 -1.57 13.10
N ILE A 128 -29.83 -2.56 12.60
CA ILE A 128 -28.79 -2.37 11.57
C ILE A 128 -29.37 -1.81 10.26
N ARG A 129 -30.48 -2.39 9.79
CA ARG A 129 -31.08 -2.02 8.50
C ARG A 129 -31.49 -0.55 8.43
N LEU A 130 -32.24 -0.08 9.43
CA LEU A 130 -32.72 1.31 9.45
C LEU A 130 -31.56 2.29 9.69
N THR A 131 -30.62 1.93 10.56
CA THR A 131 -29.43 2.76 10.81
C THR A 131 -28.59 2.93 9.54
N ASN A 132 -28.30 1.85 8.81
CA ASN A 132 -27.57 1.91 7.55
C ASN A 132 -28.34 2.69 6.49
N PHE A 133 -29.66 2.47 6.37
CA PHE A 133 -30.50 3.25 5.46
C PHE A 133 -30.36 4.76 5.71
N LEU A 134 -30.44 5.19 6.99
CA LEU A 134 -30.30 6.60 7.36
C LEU A 134 -28.89 7.14 7.09
N ILE A 135 -27.84 6.38 7.43
CA ILE A 135 -26.45 6.78 7.17
C ILE A 135 -26.22 6.94 5.66
N ASN A 136 -26.63 5.95 4.86
CA ASN A 136 -26.43 5.94 3.42
C ASN A 136 -27.14 7.11 2.72
N HIS A 137 -28.37 7.45 3.14
CA HIS A 137 -29.12 8.55 2.54
C HIS A 137 -28.74 9.94 3.11
N SER A 138 -27.94 9.99 4.19
CA SER A 138 -27.47 11.24 4.80
C SER A 138 -26.01 11.53 4.45
N VAL A 139 -25.08 11.20 5.35
CA VAL A 139 -23.65 11.44 5.24
C VAL A 139 -23.03 10.53 4.19
N GLY A 140 -23.48 9.27 4.11
CA GLY A 140 -22.97 8.27 3.14
C GLY A 140 -23.06 8.78 1.70
N SER A 141 -24.21 9.31 1.30
CA SER A 141 -24.44 9.85 -0.06
C SER A 141 -23.50 11.01 -0.49
N ILE A 142 -22.69 11.57 0.41
CA ILE A 142 -21.69 12.59 0.07
C ILE A 142 -20.31 11.97 -0.13
N PHE A 143 -20.00 10.88 0.57
CA PHE A 143 -18.65 10.30 0.62
C PHE A 143 -18.53 8.98 -0.13
N THR A 144 -19.65 8.29 -0.34
CA THR A 144 -19.68 6.94 -0.89
C THR A 144 -20.61 6.89 -2.09
N SER A 145 -20.25 6.07 -3.08
CA SER A 145 -21.09 5.80 -4.24
C SER A 145 -22.23 4.84 -3.95
N GLY A 146 -22.19 4.18 -2.78
CA GLY A 146 -23.19 3.25 -2.30
C GLY A 146 -22.60 1.91 -1.91
N GLU A 147 -23.48 0.90 -1.84
CA GLU A 147 -23.15 -0.44 -1.32
C GLU A 147 -22.90 -1.49 -2.40
N SER A 148 -22.96 -1.13 -3.68
CA SER A 148 -22.78 -2.07 -4.79
C SER A 148 -21.80 -1.55 -5.83
N VAL A 149 -21.18 -2.48 -6.57
CA VAL A 149 -20.28 -2.13 -7.67
C VAL A 149 -21.06 -1.37 -8.77
N GLN A 150 -22.35 -1.65 -8.95
CA GLN A 150 -23.20 -0.92 -9.90
C GLN A 150 -23.42 0.54 -9.49
N SER A 151 -23.51 0.82 -8.19
CA SER A 151 -23.60 2.18 -7.68
C SER A 151 -22.31 2.96 -7.93
N LEU A 152 -21.16 2.28 -7.86
CA LEU A 152 -19.86 2.82 -8.26
C LEU A 152 -19.79 3.12 -9.77
N VAL A 153 -20.28 2.21 -10.63
CA VAL A 153 -20.33 2.43 -12.08
C VAL A 153 -21.21 3.63 -12.44
N ARG A 154 -22.37 3.78 -11.79
CA ARG A 154 -23.25 4.94 -12.00
C ARG A 154 -22.48 6.23 -11.74
N ASP A 155 -21.86 6.37 -10.58
CA ASP A 155 -21.17 7.60 -10.19
C ASP A 155 -19.93 7.86 -11.06
N ARG A 156 -19.21 6.81 -11.46
CA ARG A 156 -18.14 6.91 -12.45
C ARG A 156 -18.66 7.51 -13.75
N ASN A 157 -19.74 6.96 -14.32
CA ASN A 157 -20.32 7.48 -15.56
C ASN A 157 -20.80 8.94 -15.41
N GLU A 158 -21.32 9.32 -14.25
CA GLU A 158 -21.70 10.71 -13.95
C GLU A 158 -20.48 11.65 -13.89
N HIS A 159 -19.34 11.17 -13.41
CA HIS A 159 -18.07 11.89 -13.42
C HIS A 159 -17.45 11.96 -14.82
N ASP A 160 -17.49 10.86 -15.58
CA ASP A 160 -16.99 10.78 -16.95
C ASP A 160 -17.75 11.77 -17.86
N ALA A 161 -19.08 11.87 -17.70
CA ALA A 161 -19.91 12.86 -18.39
C ALA A 161 -19.51 14.33 -18.08
N LYS A 162 -18.73 14.55 -17.02
CA LYS A 162 -18.18 15.85 -16.60
C LYS A 162 -16.67 15.97 -16.85
N ASN A 163 -16.05 15.01 -17.55
CA ASN A 163 -14.59 14.92 -17.76
C ASN A 163 -13.78 14.86 -16.45
N ILE A 164 -14.35 14.20 -15.44
CA ILE A 164 -13.72 13.96 -14.13
C ILE A 164 -13.31 12.48 -14.07
N GLY A 165 -12.01 12.21 -14.05
CA GLY A 165 -11.49 10.87 -13.86
C GLY A 165 -11.82 10.34 -12.46
N SER A 166 -12.10 9.05 -12.36
CA SER A 166 -12.47 8.40 -11.11
C SER A 166 -11.55 7.23 -10.80
N ILE A 167 -11.26 7.05 -9.51
CA ILE A 167 -10.60 5.85 -8.96
C ILE A 167 -11.63 5.18 -8.08
N GLY A 168 -12.06 3.97 -8.45
CA GLY A 168 -12.92 3.16 -7.58
C GLY A 168 -12.15 2.76 -6.34
N CYS A 169 -12.81 2.68 -5.18
CA CYS A 169 -12.14 2.26 -3.95
C CYS A 169 -13.06 1.33 -3.16
N TYR A 170 -12.58 0.12 -2.84
CA TYR A 170 -13.25 -0.76 -1.89
C TYR A 170 -12.77 -0.43 -0.47
N PHE A 171 -13.69 -0.04 0.42
CA PHE A 171 -13.34 0.58 1.72
C PHE A 171 -12.84 -0.40 2.81
N VAL A 172 -12.75 -1.70 2.53
CA VAL A 172 -12.32 -2.68 3.53
C VAL A 172 -10.81 -2.55 3.80
N GLU A 173 -10.41 -2.69 5.07
CA GLU A 173 -9.01 -2.69 5.51
C GLU A 173 -8.78 -3.62 6.72
N GLY A 174 -7.54 -4.10 6.88
CA GLY A 174 -6.96 -4.52 8.16
C GLY A 174 -7.72 -5.57 8.98
N LEU A 175 -7.95 -6.77 8.44
CA LEU A 175 -8.38 -7.89 9.28
C LEU A 175 -7.30 -8.20 10.33
N LYS A 176 -7.62 -8.00 11.62
CA LYS A 176 -6.66 -8.21 12.72
C LYS A 176 -6.11 -9.62 12.78
N THR A 177 -6.93 -10.61 12.44
CA THR A 177 -6.61 -12.04 12.49
C THR A 177 -7.17 -12.73 11.26
N MET A 178 -6.64 -13.91 10.96
CA MET A 178 -7.09 -14.74 9.85
C MET A 178 -8.61 -15.02 9.90
N ASP A 179 -9.32 -14.65 8.83
CA ASP A 179 -10.71 -15.00 8.57
C ASP A 179 -10.83 -15.36 7.09
N LEU A 180 -10.60 -16.64 6.77
CA LEU A 180 -10.54 -17.13 5.40
C LEU A 180 -11.83 -16.81 4.61
N PRO A 181 -13.05 -17.07 5.12
CA PRO A 181 -14.27 -16.70 4.41
C PRO A 181 -14.36 -15.20 4.06
N LYS A 182 -13.97 -14.31 4.98
CA LYS A 182 -13.98 -12.86 4.71
C LYS A 182 -12.93 -12.47 3.70
N MET A 183 -11.71 -13.01 3.82
CA MET A 183 -10.62 -12.73 2.89
C MET A 183 -10.94 -13.21 1.47
N GLU A 184 -11.50 -14.41 1.31
CA GLU A 184 -11.97 -14.90 0.01
C GLU A 184 -13.06 -14.01 -0.58
N LYS A 185 -13.97 -13.53 0.28
CA LYS A 185 -14.99 -12.57 -0.15
C LYS A 185 -14.37 -11.25 -0.62
N PHE A 186 -13.39 -10.71 0.11
CA PHE A 186 -12.71 -9.47 -0.29
C PHE A 186 -11.97 -9.64 -1.60
N TYR A 187 -11.23 -10.74 -1.76
CA TYR A 187 -10.60 -11.11 -3.01
C TYR A 187 -11.59 -11.16 -4.18
N SER A 188 -12.72 -11.86 -4.00
CA SER A 188 -13.78 -11.92 -5.01
C SER A 188 -14.40 -10.55 -5.32
N ASP A 189 -14.62 -9.71 -4.30
CA ASP A 189 -15.18 -8.37 -4.47
C ASP A 189 -14.23 -7.44 -5.25
N ILE A 190 -12.91 -7.56 -5.04
CA ILE A 190 -11.91 -6.77 -5.78
C ILE A 190 -11.86 -7.24 -7.24
N LEU A 191 -11.88 -8.55 -7.51
CA LEU A 191 -11.96 -9.08 -8.87
C LEU A 191 -13.23 -8.63 -9.60
N GLU A 192 -14.39 -8.73 -8.94
CA GLU A 192 -15.66 -8.23 -9.49
C GLU A 192 -15.55 -6.72 -9.80
N SER A 193 -14.91 -5.95 -8.92
CA SER A 193 -14.71 -4.52 -9.12
C SER A 193 -13.83 -4.22 -10.33
N ILE A 194 -12.73 -4.94 -10.53
CA ILE A 194 -11.87 -4.81 -11.73
C ILE A 194 -12.69 -5.11 -12.98
N GLU A 195 -13.41 -6.23 -12.99
CA GLU A 195 -14.19 -6.63 -14.16
C GLU A 195 -15.27 -5.61 -14.51
N VAL A 196 -16.04 -5.15 -13.53
CA VAL A 196 -17.15 -4.23 -13.76
C VAL A 196 -16.67 -2.82 -14.09
N LEU A 197 -15.59 -2.35 -13.48
CA LEU A 197 -15.02 -1.03 -13.77
C LEU A 197 -14.33 -0.96 -15.13
N SER A 198 -13.72 -2.05 -15.59
CA SER A 198 -13.04 -2.09 -16.90
C SER A 198 -13.99 -2.38 -18.06
N ASN A 199 -15.17 -2.96 -17.81
CA ASN A 199 -16.06 -3.41 -18.88
C ASN A 199 -16.53 -2.24 -19.77
N GLY A 200 -16.18 -2.31 -21.05
CA GLY A 200 -16.52 -1.29 -22.05
C GLY A 200 -15.83 0.04 -21.83
N GLN A 201 -14.72 0.08 -21.09
CA GLN A 201 -13.87 1.26 -20.91
C GLN A 201 -12.53 1.03 -21.62
N GLU A 202 -11.92 2.11 -22.10
CA GLU A 202 -10.55 2.07 -22.64
C GLU A 202 -9.54 1.86 -21.50
N GLU A 203 -9.76 2.56 -20.39
CA GLU A 203 -9.00 2.44 -19.15
C GLU A 203 -9.91 2.54 -17.92
N SER A 204 -9.47 1.96 -16.81
CA SER A 204 -10.17 2.07 -15.53
C SER A 204 -9.19 2.11 -14.36
N ASN A 205 -9.64 2.56 -13.19
CA ASN A 205 -8.78 2.73 -12.02
C ASN A 205 -9.44 2.17 -10.76
N LEU A 206 -8.67 1.42 -9.96
CA LEU A 206 -9.11 0.84 -8.70
C LEU A 206 -8.04 1.00 -7.61
N ALA A 207 -8.41 1.53 -6.45
CA ALA A 207 -7.59 1.53 -5.26
C ALA A 207 -7.56 0.14 -4.61
N LEU A 208 -6.36 -0.32 -4.27
CA LEU A 208 -6.08 -1.64 -3.70
C LEU A 208 -5.38 -1.48 -2.36
N ARG A 209 -6.00 -1.95 -1.28
CA ARG A 209 -5.36 -2.13 0.04
C ARG A 209 -4.91 -3.57 0.19
N LEU A 210 -3.60 -3.79 0.30
CA LEU A 210 -3.06 -5.15 0.39
C LEU A 210 -3.43 -5.85 1.70
N THR A 211 -3.67 -5.09 2.78
CA THR A 211 -4.13 -5.64 4.07
C THR A 211 -5.51 -6.31 4.04
N THR A 212 -6.25 -6.18 2.93
CA THR A 212 -7.48 -6.94 2.71
C THR A 212 -7.24 -8.41 2.36
N LEU A 213 -6.03 -8.73 1.88
CA LEU A 213 -5.66 -10.04 1.36
C LEU A 213 -4.67 -10.79 2.26
N ILE A 214 -4.26 -10.19 3.37
CA ILE A 214 -3.37 -10.81 4.36
C ILE A 214 -3.71 -10.31 5.77
N PRO A 215 -3.68 -11.18 6.81
CA PRO A 215 -3.94 -10.75 8.18
C PRO A 215 -2.92 -9.72 8.66
N LEU A 216 -3.37 -8.76 9.45
CA LEU A 216 -2.55 -7.63 9.90
C LEU A 216 -1.40 -8.08 10.80
N ASP A 217 -1.61 -9.08 11.65
CA ASP A 217 -0.57 -9.64 12.53
C ASP A 217 0.55 -10.32 11.74
N VAL A 218 0.21 -11.07 10.69
CA VAL A 218 1.19 -11.62 9.75
C VAL A 218 1.91 -10.48 9.02
N GLN A 219 1.17 -9.52 8.45
CA GLN A 219 1.75 -8.39 7.71
C GLN A 219 2.75 -7.58 8.56
N GLN A 220 2.47 -7.38 9.86
CA GLN A 220 3.37 -6.72 10.81
C GLN A 220 4.66 -7.50 11.06
N LYS A 221 4.60 -8.83 11.15
CA LYS A 221 5.82 -9.67 11.27
C LYS A 221 6.64 -9.60 9.98
N LEU A 222 5.99 -9.74 8.82
CA LEU A 222 6.66 -9.64 7.52
C LEU A 222 7.30 -8.26 7.31
N ASN A 223 6.62 -7.17 7.69
CA ASN A 223 7.18 -5.83 7.64
C ASN A 223 8.47 -5.71 8.46
N ARG A 224 8.45 -6.18 9.71
CA ARG A 224 9.63 -6.16 10.59
C ARG A 224 10.76 -7.02 10.02
N ALA A 225 10.45 -8.22 9.50
CA ALA A 225 11.46 -9.08 8.88
C ALA A 225 12.10 -8.42 7.65
N GLN A 226 11.29 -7.77 6.81
CA GLN A 226 11.75 -7.00 5.66
C GLN A 226 12.66 -5.83 6.09
N GLN A 227 12.31 -5.11 7.17
CA GLN A 227 13.15 -4.05 7.73
C GLN A 227 14.48 -4.57 8.27
N VAL A 228 14.48 -5.67 9.03
CA VAL A 228 15.72 -6.31 9.52
C VAL A 228 16.60 -6.75 8.35
N PHE A 229 16.00 -7.33 7.30
CA PHE A 229 16.73 -7.74 6.12
C PHE A 229 17.40 -6.55 5.41
N VAL A 230 16.66 -5.48 5.12
CA VAL A 230 17.21 -4.33 4.38
C VAL A 230 18.16 -3.49 5.24
N ASN A 231 17.74 -3.11 6.45
CA ASN A 231 18.47 -2.13 7.24
C ASN A 231 19.62 -2.74 8.05
N ASP A 232 19.47 -3.98 8.53
CA ASP A 232 20.47 -4.58 9.40
C ASP A 232 21.30 -5.66 8.71
N ILE A 233 20.71 -6.48 7.83
CA ILE A 233 21.46 -7.51 7.10
C ILE A 233 22.17 -6.90 5.89
N LEU A 234 21.44 -6.14 5.06
CA LEU A 234 21.96 -5.45 3.88
C LEU A 234 22.53 -4.05 4.20
N LYS A 235 22.44 -3.60 5.45
CA LYS A 235 23.07 -2.34 5.94
C LYS A 235 22.66 -1.08 5.15
N PHE A 236 21.45 -1.07 4.57
CA PHE A 236 20.98 -0.02 3.66
C PHE A 236 21.14 1.42 4.20
N SER A 237 20.83 1.64 5.48
CA SER A 237 20.91 2.97 6.12
C SER A 237 22.29 3.29 6.72
N ARG A 238 23.25 2.35 6.65
CA ARG A 238 24.55 2.45 7.34
C ARG A 238 25.75 2.55 6.39
N GLN A 239 25.61 2.08 5.15
CA GLN A 239 26.70 2.00 4.17
C GLN A 239 26.19 2.27 2.75
N ASP A 240 27.03 2.88 1.92
CA ASP A 240 26.70 3.14 0.50
C ASP A 240 26.80 1.88 -0.37
N THR A 241 27.67 0.95 0.01
CA THR A 241 27.87 -0.34 -0.64
C THR A 241 28.17 -1.41 0.41
N ILE A 242 27.80 -2.65 0.13
CA ILE A 242 28.21 -3.83 0.91
C ILE A 242 28.98 -4.81 0.02
N ASP A 243 29.91 -5.56 0.60
CA ASP A 243 30.53 -6.71 -0.06
C ASP A 243 29.91 -8.05 0.42
N ILE A 244 30.35 -9.17 -0.18
CA ILE A 244 29.83 -10.49 0.20
C ILE A 244 30.21 -10.91 1.63
N SER A 245 31.32 -10.37 2.15
CA SER A 245 31.78 -10.62 3.53
C SER A 245 30.90 -9.88 4.54
N ASP A 246 30.45 -8.66 4.23
CA ASP A 246 29.45 -7.94 5.00
C ASP A 246 28.17 -8.75 5.13
N LEU A 247 27.62 -9.21 3.99
CA LEU A 247 26.41 -10.04 3.96
C LEU A 247 26.61 -11.33 4.78
N LYS A 248 27.74 -12.02 4.58
CA LYS A 248 28.11 -13.23 5.32
C LYS A 248 28.10 -12.98 6.83
N ASN A 249 28.78 -11.93 7.28
CA ASN A 249 28.90 -11.60 8.70
C ASN A 249 27.53 -11.27 9.30
N SER A 250 26.71 -10.46 8.62
CA SER A 250 25.36 -10.12 9.05
C SER A 250 24.46 -11.35 9.25
N LEU A 251 24.59 -12.36 8.39
CA LEU A 251 23.85 -13.63 8.50
C LEU A 251 24.37 -14.50 9.65
N LEU A 252 25.69 -14.62 9.80
CA LEU A 252 26.32 -15.40 10.88
C LEU A 252 26.02 -14.84 12.27
N GLU A 253 26.03 -13.51 12.43
CA GLU A 253 25.68 -12.82 13.68
C GLU A 253 24.26 -13.15 14.17
N ARG A 254 23.37 -13.53 13.24
CA ARG A 254 21.98 -13.93 13.51
C ARG A 254 21.79 -15.44 13.60
N GLY A 255 22.87 -16.22 13.49
CA GLY A 255 22.81 -17.68 13.50
C GLY A 255 22.13 -18.28 12.27
N ILE A 256 22.02 -17.53 11.16
CA ILE A 256 21.39 -18.02 9.93
C ILE A 256 22.40 -18.89 9.18
N ALA A 257 22.07 -20.18 9.01
CA ALA A 257 22.90 -21.12 8.27
C ALA A 257 22.72 -20.98 6.75
N PHE A 258 23.82 -20.98 6.00
CA PHE A 258 23.85 -20.92 4.53
C PHE A 258 25.04 -21.72 3.98
N SER A 259 24.92 -22.19 2.73
CA SER A 259 26.03 -22.72 1.95
C SER A 259 26.76 -21.61 1.17
N PRO A 260 28.01 -21.82 0.72
CA PRO A 260 28.70 -20.85 -0.14
C PRO A 260 27.95 -20.54 -1.45
N ALA A 261 27.25 -21.53 -2.02
CA ALA A 261 26.44 -21.34 -3.22
C ALA A 261 25.23 -20.45 -2.94
N GLU A 262 24.52 -20.69 -1.83
CA GLU A 262 23.36 -19.89 -1.42
C GLU A 262 23.74 -18.43 -1.16
N LEU A 263 24.84 -18.19 -0.45
CA LEU A 263 25.36 -16.85 -0.19
C LEU A 263 25.69 -16.12 -1.51
N SER A 264 26.36 -16.82 -2.43
CA SER A 264 26.73 -16.26 -3.74
C SER A 264 25.49 -15.93 -4.57
N LEU A 265 24.50 -16.82 -4.59
CA LEU A 265 23.22 -16.59 -5.28
C LEU A 265 22.46 -15.40 -4.68
N LEU A 266 22.38 -15.29 -3.35
CA LEU A 266 21.75 -14.15 -2.70
C LEU A 266 22.45 -12.84 -3.05
N PHE A 267 23.78 -12.80 -2.94
CA PHE A 267 24.57 -11.62 -3.26
C PHE A 267 24.39 -11.19 -4.72
N GLN A 268 24.51 -12.12 -5.66
CA GLN A 268 24.28 -11.85 -7.08
C GLN A 268 22.84 -11.44 -7.37
N SER A 269 21.85 -11.97 -6.64
CA SER A 269 20.44 -11.60 -6.83
C SER A 269 20.15 -10.12 -6.52
N LEU A 270 21.00 -9.47 -5.72
CA LEU A 270 20.87 -8.05 -5.41
C LEU A 270 21.46 -7.17 -6.51
N GLN A 271 22.44 -7.67 -7.26
CA GLN A 271 23.16 -6.90 -8.28
C GLN A 271 22.30 -6.66 -9.53
N PHE A 272 22.49 -5.50 -10.15
CA PHE A 272 22.02 -5.25 -11.53
C PHE A 272 22.77 -6.14 -12.53
N GLU A 273 22.18 -6.35 -13.71
CA GLU A 273 22.69 -7.28 -14.72
C GLU A 273 24.13 -6.99 -15.18
N ASP A 274 24.50 -5.72 -15.32
CA ASP A 274 25.84 -5.28 -15.69
C ASP A 274 26.86 -5.29 -14.53
N ASN A 275 26.40 -5.49 -13.30
CA ASN A 275 27.23 -5.67 -12.10
C ASN A 275 27.20 -7.13 -11.59
N LYS A 276 26.61 -8.07 -12.35
CA LYS A 276 26.57 -9.49 -11.95
C LYS A 276 27.97 -10.05 -11.81
N GLY A 277 28.28 -10.54 -10.61
CA GLY A 277 29.61 -11.06 -10.27
C GLY A 277 30.60 -9.96 -9.86
N GLY A 278 30.14 -8.72 -9.72
CA GLY A 278 30.93 -7.63 -9.13
C GLY A 278 31.21 -7.87 -7.65
N GLU A 279 32.17 -7.11 -7.10
CA GLU A 279 32.64 -7.28 -5.71
C GLU A 279 31.69 -6.68 -4.66
N THR A 280 30.83 -5.74 -5.08
CA THR A 280 29.96 -4.96 -4.20
C THR A 280 28.52 -4.87 -4.70
N VAL A 281 27.61 -4.56 -3.78
CA VAL A 281 26.21 -4.19 -4.04
C VAL A 281 25.98 -2.78 -3.50
N SER A 282 25.44 -1.89 -4.32
CA SER A 282 25.11 -0.50 -3.98
C SER A 282 23.77 -0.33 -3.26
N ARG A 283 23.55 0.81 -2.59
CA ARG A 283 22.24 1.17 -2.03
C ARG A 283 21.11 1.13 -3.06
N LEU A 284 21.35 1.58 -4.30
CA LEU A 284 20.34 1.54 -5.35
C LEU A 284 19.97 0.10 -5.73
N GLU A 285 20.95 -0.80 -5.78
CA GLU A 285 20.72 -2.23 -6.00
C GLU A 285 19.97 -2.90 -4.84
N ILE A 286 20.32 -2.55 -3.59
CA ILE A 286 19.58 -3.00 -2.41
C ILE A 286 18.14 -2.49 -2.45
N TYR A 287 17.92 -1.23 -2.80
CA TYR A 287 16.57 -0.67 -2.94
C TYR A 287 15.77 -1.40 -4.01
N ALA A 288 16.39 -1.68 -5.16
CA ALA A 288 15.72 -2.29 -6.30
C ALA A 288 15.42 -3.79 -6.12
N ASN A 289 16.30 -4.52 -5.43
CA ASN A 289 16.30 -6.00 -5.41
C ASN A 289 16.22 -6.60 -4.00
N GLY A 290 16.23 -5.78 -2.95
CA GLY A 290 16.24 -6.17 -1.54
C GLY A 290 14.92 -6.71 -0.98
N HIS A 291 14.17 -7.49 -1.77
CA HIS A 291 12.87 -8.04 -1.36
C HIS A 291 13.04 -9.37 -0.61
N LEU A 292 12.87 -9.40 0.71
CA LEU A 292 12.95 -10.64 1.49
C LEU A 292 11.88 -11.64 1.03
N PHE A 293 10.66 -11.16 0.80
CA PHE A 293 9.52 -11.96 0.40
C PHE A 293 9.21 -11.74 -1.09
N ARG A 294 9.33 -12.79 -1.90
CA ARG A 294 9.13 -12.73 -3.35
C ARG A 294 7.70 -13.09 -3.73
N ILE A 295 7.08 -12.27 -4.58
CA ILE A 295 5.71 -12.55 -5.02
C ILE A 295 5.65 -13.56 -6.17
N THR A 296 6.72 -13.69 -6.96
CA THR A 296 6.78 -14.61 -8.09
C THR A 296 7.27 -16.00 -7.67
N PRO A 297 6.62 -17.09 -8.08
CA PRO A 297 7.11 -18.43 -7.80
C PRO A 297 8.45 -18.69 -8.51
N PRO A 298 9.35 -19.50 -7.91
CA PRO A 298 10.64 -19.80 -8.50
C PRO A 298 10.49 -20.66 -9.76
N GLN A 299 11.13 -20.26 -10.85
CA GLN A 299 11.09 -20.90 -12.17
C GLN A 299 12.35 -21.70 -12.51
N SER A 300 13.39 -21.64 -11.68
CA SER A 300 14.65 -22.38 -11.83
C SER A 300 15.13 -22.96 -10.51
N GLU A 301 16.05 -23.91 -10.55
CA GLU A 301 16.64 -24.50 -9.33
C GLU A 301 17.38 -23.45 -8.49
N ASP A 302 18.13 -22.54 -9.11
CA ASP A 302 18.80 -21.45 -8.40
C ASP A 302 17.80 -20.53 -7.67
N GLN A 303 16.65 -20.25 -8.29
CA GLN A 303 15.59 -19.48 -7.64
C GLN A 303 14.95 -20.24 -6.48
N LYS A 304 14.79 -21.56 -6.56
CA LYS A 304 14.32 -22.38 -5.43
C LYS A 304 15.31 -22.36 -4.28
N VAL A 305 16.61 -22.52 -4.57
CA VAL A 305 17.68 -22.44 -3.57
C VAL A 305 17.70 -21.09 -2.88
N LEU A 306 17.55 -20.01 -3.65
CA LEU A 306 17.46 -18.65 -3.11
C LEU A 306 16.22 -18.45 -2.23
N GLU A 307 15.07 -18.99 -2.65
CA GLU A 307 13.82 -18.92 -1.86
C GLU A 307 13.98 -19.63 -0.51
N PHE A 308 14.55 -20.83 -0.48
CA PHE A 308 14.84 -21.53 0.78
C PHE A 308 15.81 -20.78 1.70
N LEU A 309 16.78 -20.04 1.14
CA LEU A 309 17.63 -19.15 1.94
C LEU A 309 16.82 -17.96 2.48
N ARG A 310 15.98 -17.31 1.66
CA ARG A 310 15.12 -16.19 2.09
C ARG A 310 14.16 -16.59 3.20
N GLN A 311 13.56 -17.78 3.12
CA GLN A 311 12.71 -18.33 4.18
C GLN A 311 13.49 -18.52 5.49
N ARG A 312 14.70 -19.12 5.44
CA ARG A 312 15.58 -19.22 6.62
C ARG A 312 15.98 -17.86 7.18
N ILE A 313 16.24 -16.88 6.32
CA ILE A 313 16.52 -15.51 6.74
C ILE A 313 15.31 -14.92 7.46
N ALA A 314 14.11 -15.06 6.90
CA ALA A 314 12.86 -14.57 7.49
C ALA A 314 12.64 -15.13 8.89
N LEU A 315 12.74 -16.46 9.05
CA LEU A 315 12.65 -17.15 10.33
C LEU A 315 13.77 -16.70 11.31
N GLY A 316 14.97 -16.46 10.79
CA GLY A 316 16.15 -16.02 11.56
C GLY A 316 16.19 -14.52 11.88
N THR A 317 15.23 -13.70 11.43
CA THR A 317 15.22 -12.27 11.74
C THR A 317 14.87 -11.95 13.20
N GLY A 318 14.33 -12.91 13.96
CA GLY A 318 13.91 -12.71 15.35
C GLY A 318 12.62 -11.88 15.50
N THR A 319 11.86 -11.73 14.42
CA THR A 319 10.63 -10.89 14.38
C THR A 319 9.34 -11.66 14.66
N GLY A 320 9.45 -12.98 14.86
CA GLY A 320 8.33 -13.87 15.15
C GLY A 320 7.61 -14.41 13.92
N VAL A 321 8.19 -14.28 12.72
CA VAL A 321 7.73 -14.98 11.51
C VAL A 321 7.85 -16.49 11.73
N SER A 322 6.77 -17.23 11.48
CA SER A 322 6.72 -18.70 11.51
C SER A 322 6.61 -19.30 10.11
N GLU A 323 6.71 -20.62 10.01
CA GLU A 323 6.47 -21.34 8.76
C GLU A 323 5.02 -21.17 8.27
N GLU A 324 4.04 -21.12 9.18
CA GLU A 324 2.65 -20.83 8.83
C GLU A 324 2.49 -19.42 8.25
N ASP A 325 3.19 -18.41 8.79
CA ASP A 325 3.17 -17.04 8.24
C ASP A 325 3.71 -17.02 6.80
N LEU A 326 4.71 -17.86 6.47
CA LEU A 326 5.24 -17.99 5.11
C LEU A 326 4.22 -18.61 4.15
N LEU A 327 3.48 -19.64 4.59
CA LEU A 327 2.40 -20.22 3.78
C LEU A 327 1.26 -19.23 3.53
N VAL A 328 0.94 -18.39 4.53
CA VAL A 328 -0.03 -17.29 4.37
C VAL A 328 0.47 -16.27 3.35
N PHE A 329 1.76 -15.92 3.39
CA PHE A 329 2.35 -15.03 2.40
C PHE A 329 2.33 -15.62 0.99
N GLU A 330 2.60 -16.92 0.82
CA GLU A 330 2.55 -17.59 -0.49
C GLU A 330 1.16 -17.51 -1.13
N ASP A 331 0.09 -17.78 -0.36
CA ASP A 331 -1.30 -17.63 -0.82
C ASP A 331 -1.65 -16.17 -1.15
N PHE A 332 -1.25 -15.23 -0.29
CA PHE A 332 -1.39 -13.80 -0.53
C PHE A 332 -0.69 -13.36 -1.83
N ALA A 333 0.57 -13.78 -2.04
CA ALA A 333 1.35 -13.45 -3.22
C ALA A 333 0.70 -13.99 -4.51
N ALA A 334 0.18 -15.22 -4.48
CA ALA A 334 -0.55 -15.81 -5.60
C ALA A 334 -1.81 -15.02 -5.94
N LYS A 335 -2.61 -14.62 -4.94
CA LYS A 335 -3.82 -13.81 -5.12
C LYS A 335 -3.51 -12.43 -5.69
N VAL A 336 -2.50 -11.74 -5.15
CA VAL A 336 -2.10 -10.41 -5.62
C VAL A 336 -1.57 -10.47 -7.06
N LEU A 337 -0.77 -11.48 -7.42
CA LEU A 337 -0.31 -11.67 -8.80
C LEU A 337 -1.45 -11.97 -9.76
N HIS A 338 -2.39 -12.84 -9.39
CA HIS A 338 -3.55 -13.14 -10.23
C HIS A 338 -4.41 -11.89 -10.43
N LEU A 339 -4.72 -11.17 -9.35
CA LEU A 339 -5.51 -9.95 -9.41
C LEU A 339 -4.87 -8.87 -10.29
N THR A 340 -3.55 -8.70 -10.18
CA THR A 340 -2.81 -7.75 -10.99
C THR A 340 -2.73 -8.19 -12.45
N THR A 341 -2.61 -9.49 -12.72
CA THR A 341 -2.71 -10.03 -14.08
C THR A 341 -4.03 -9.68 -14.73
N VAL A 342 -5.15 -9.96 -14.04
CA VAL A 342 -6.50 -9.63 -14.51
C VAL A 342 -6.67 -8.12 -14.75
N ALA A 343 -6.12 -7.28 -13.88
CA ALA A 343 -6.16 -5.83 -14.04
C ALA A 343 -5.36 -5.36 -15.27
N SER A 344 -4.14 -5.86 -15.45
CA SER A 344 -3.27 -5.56 -16.60
C SER A 344 -3.85 -6.03 -17.94
N GLU A 345 -4.57 -7.16 -17.96
CA GLU A 345 -5.25 -7.66 -19.18
C GLU A 345 -6.47 -6.82 -19.56
N ARG A 346 -7.04 -6.09 -18.59
CA ARG A 346 -8.24 -5.27 -18.74
C ARG A 346 -7.96 -3.77 -18.74
N ASN A 347 -6.70 -3.36 -18.87
CA ASN A 347 -6.27 -1.96 -18.76
C ASN A 347 -6.84 -1.24 -17.53
N CYS A 348 -6.85 -1.94 -16.39
CA CYS A 348 -7.24 -1.39 -15.10
C CYS A 348 -5.99 -1.07 -14.29
N SER A 349 -5.77 0.21 -13.99
CA SER A 349 -4.68 0.66 -13.12
C SER A 349 -5.05 0.45 -11.67
N LEU A 350 -4.19 -0.25 -10.93
CA LEU A 350 -4.30 -0.51 -9.51
C LEU A 350 -3.50 0.52 -8.71
N PHE A 351 -4.21 1.32 -7.92
CA PHE A 351 -3.65 2.29 -7.01
C PHE A 351 -3.39 1.61 -5.66
N VAL A 352 -2.18 1.11 -5.46
CA VAL A 352 -1.79 0.46 -4.21
C VAL A 352 -1.74 1.50 -3.11
N ASP A 353 -2.67 1.40 -2.17
CA ASP A 353 -2.79 2.35 -1.07
C ASP A 353 -1.62 2.21 -0.10
N ALA A 354 -1.15 3.37 0.36
CA ALA A 354 -0.22 3.44 1.46
C ALA A 354 -0.99 3.46 2.78
N GLU A 355 -0.54 2.66 3.74
CA GLU A 355 -1.21 2.40 5.02
C GLU A 355 -0.28 2.83 6.17
N GLN A 356 -0.47 2.30 7.38
CA GLN A 356 0.34 2.67 8.54
C GLN A 356 1.82 2.27 8.37
N SER A 357 2.73 3.05 8.97
CA SER A 357 4.18 2.90 8.82
C SER A 357 4.70 1.53 9.27
N TYR A 358 4.04 0.90 10.25
CA TYR A 358 4.42 -0.41 10.81
C TYR A 358 4.13 -1.61 9.88
N ILE A 359 3.46 -1.38 8.74
CA ILE A 359 3.24 -2.35 7.65
C ILE A 359 3.67 -1.84 6.27
N GLN A 360 4.14 -0.59 6.18
CA GLN A 360 4.33 0.07 4.90
C GLN A 360 5.48 -0.49 4.07
N ASP A 361 6.55 -1.00 4.69
CA ASP A 361 7.71 -1.52 3.96
C ASP A 361 7.43 -2.88 3.31
N SER A 362 6.59 -3.72 3.93
CA SER A 362 6.11 -4.96 3.27
C SER A 362 5.12 -4.65 2.14
N ILE A 363 4.24 -3.65 2.29
CA ILE A 363 3.35 -3.19 1.21
C ILE A 363 4.19 -2.64 0.05
N ALA A 364 5.12 -1.73 0.32
CA ALA A 364 5.98 -1.12 -0.70
C ALA A 364 6.82 -2.17 -1.44
N SER A 365 7.38 -3.15 -0.71
CA SER A 365 8.14 -4.26 -1.31
C SER A 365 7.31 -5.08 -2.29
N VAL A 366 6.04 -5.37 -1.97
CA VAL A 366 5.13 -6.06 -2.90
C VAL A 366 4.78 -5.17 -4.10
N ALA A 367 4.44 -3.91 -3.85
CA ALA A 367 4.02 -2.97 -4.88
C ALA A 367 5.13 -2.64 -5.90
N GLN A 368 6.37 -2.53 -5.43
CA GLN A 368 7.56 -2.35 -6.27
C GLN A 368 7.80 -3.60 -7.15
N GLN A 369 7.66 -4.81 -6.60
CA GLN A 369 7.75 -6.04 -7.39
C GLN A 369 6.67 -6.10 -8.48
N LEU A 370 5.42 -5.72 -8.16
CA LEU A 370 4.35 -5.63 -9.16
C LEU A 370 4.67 -4.59 -10.24
N THR A 371 5.20 -3.43 -9.86
CA THR A 371 5.63 -2.37 -10.79
C THR A 371 6.68 -2.92 -11.77
N HIS A 372 7.69 -3.63 -11.27
CA HIS A 372 8.74 -4.25 -12.08
C HIS A 372 8.21 -5.30 -13.07
N ILE A 373 7.07 -5.93 -12.79
CA ILE A 373 6.47 -6.96 -13.65
C ILE A 373 5.49 -6.35 -14.66
N PHE A 374 4.62 -5.45 -14.21
CA PHE A 374 3.41 -5.04 -14.96
C PHE A 374 3.49 -3.64 -15.59
N ASN A 375 4.46 -2.79 -15.22
CA ASN A 375 4.63 -1.46 -15.80
C ASN A 375 5.73 -1.45 -16.87
N ARG A 376 5.55 -2.27 -17.90
CA ARG A 376 6.51 -2.45 -19.00
C ARG A 376 5.93 -1.95 -20.33
N GLY A 377 6.81 -1.46 -21.22
CA GLY A 377 6.38 -0.90 -22.50
C GLY A 377 5.49 0.31 -22.27
N GLU A 378 4.26 0.26 -22.76
CA GLU A 378 3.26 1.34 -22.62
C GLU A 378 2.39 1.18 -21.36
N LYS A 379 2.52 0.07 -20.60
CA LYS A 379 1.63 -0.22 -19.46
C LYS A 379 2.00 0.59 -18.21
N HIS A 380 0.97 1.05 -17.49
CA HIS A 380 1.03 1.68 -16.17
C HIS A 380 0.03 1.04 -15.19
N THR A 381 0.02 -0.29 -15.14
CA THR A 381 -0.90 -1.09 -14.31
C THR A 381 -0.83 -0.74 -12.82
N ILE A 382 0.34 -0.38 -12.29
CA ILE A 382 0.55 -0.13 -10.86
C ILE A 382 0.84 1.34 -10.59
N MET A 383 0.10 1.93 -9.66
CA MET A 383 0.29 3.27 -9.11
C MET A 383 0.50 3.19 -7.60
N ASN A 384 1.73 3.43 -7.13
CA ASN A 384 2.09 3.26 -5.72
C ASN A 384 1.81 4.51 -4.88
N GLY A 385 1.24 4.35 -3.69
CA GLY A 385 1.05 5.44 -2.73
C GLY A 385 2.35 5.87 -2.03
N TYR A 386 2.67 7.16 -2.09
CA TYR A 386 3.80 7.75 -1.36
C TYR A 386 3.33 8.86 -0.42
N GLN A 387 3.62 8.72 0.88
CA GLN A 387 3.07 9.56 1.94
C GLN A 387 4.07 10.65 2.37
N CYS A 388 3.88 11.88 1.92
CA CYS A 388 4.81 12.99 2.12
C CYS A 388 4.91 13.52 3.56
N TYR A 389 3.98 13.14 4.45
CA TYR A 389 4.07 13.40 5.88
C TYR A 389 5.21 12.61 6.56
N LEU A 390 5.71 11.53 5.94
CA LEU A 390 6.84 10.77 6.47
C LEU A 390 8.17 11.44 6.09
N LYS A 391 9.08 11.52 7.06
CA LYS A 391 10.44 12.07 6.91
C LYS A 391 11.26 11.34 5.82
N LYS A 392 11.00 10.05 5.59
CA LYS A 392 11.72 9.22 4.60
C LYS A 392 11.30 9.47 3.14
N THR A 393 10.10 9.98 2.89
CA THR A 393 9.50 9.98 1.55
C THR A 393 10.30 10.74 0.49
N PRO A 394 10.92 11.90 0.77
CA PRO A 394 11.75 12.58 -0.23
C PRO A 394 12.93 11.75 -0.74
N GLU A 395 13.55 10.94 0.12
CA GLU A 395 14.65 10.04 -0.28
C GLU A 395 14.10 8.86 -1.08
N ILE A 396 12.98 8.27 -0.65
CA ILE A 396 12.31 7.17 -1.35
C ILE A 396 11.93 7.56 -2.79
N ILE A 397 11.37 8.76 -3.01
CA ILE A 397 11.02 9.23 -4.36
C ILE A 397 12.25 9.32 -5.28
N GLN A 398 13.42 9.73 -4.75
CA GLN A 398 14.65 9.75 -5.55
C GLN A 398 15.10 8.34 -5.93
N TYR A 399 14.99 7.38 -5.01
CA TYR A 399 15.30 5.98 -5.29
C TYR A 399 14.34 5.37 -6.32
N GLU A 400 13.05 5.67 -6.25
CA GLU A 400 12.06 5.20 -7.23
C GLU A 400 12.39 5.68 -8.64
N VAL A 401 12.67 6.97 -8.79
CA VAL A 401 13.02 7.57 -10.09
C VAL A 401 14.34 7.01 -10.62
N ALA A 402 15.35 6.83 -9.76
CA ALA A 402 16.63 6.26 -10.18
C ALA A 402 16.47 4.78 -10.59
N THR A 403 15.67 4.01 -9.85
CA THR A 403 15.43 2.59 -10.11
C THR A 403 14.60 2.39 -11.37
N SER A 404 13.60 3.23 -11.63
CA SER A 404 12.76 3.14 -12.83
C SER A 404 13.56 3.37 -14.10
N LYS A 405 14.43 4.38 -14.11
CA LYS A 405 15.37 4.63 -15.22
C LYS A 405 16.34 3.48 -15.42
N ARG A 406 16.84 2.94 -14.32
CA ARG A 406 17.83 1.86 -14.33
C ARG A 406 17.27 0.54 -14.84
N LEU A 407 16.07 0.18 -14.39
CA LEU A 407 15.42 -1.08 -14.74
C LEU A 407 14.50 -0.98 -15.95
N GLY A 408 14.20 0.23 -16.44
CA GLY A 408 13.39 0.46 -17.65
C GLY A 408 11.91 0.09 -17.46
N TYR A 409 11.26 0.61 -16.42
CA TYR A 409 9.81 0.46 -16.20
C TYR A 409 9.13 1.83 -16.03
N ASN A 410 7.83 1.89 -16.29
CA ASN A 410 7.02 3.09 -16.05
C ASN A 410 6.72 3.22 -14.55
N LEU A 411 7.17 4.29 -13.93
CA LEU A 411 6.96 4.53 -12.51
C LEU A 411 5.60 5.17 -12.28
N GLY A 412 4.66 4.41 -11.68
CA GLY A 412 3.36 4.93 -11.28
C GLY A 412 3.37 5.50 -9.86
N ILE A 413 3.01 6.77 -9.70
CA ILE A 413 3.08 7.49 -8.42
C ILE A 413 1.72 8.08 -8.05
N LYS A 414 1.18 7.65 -6.90
CA LYS A 414 0.10 8.31 -6.18
C LYS A 414 0.69 9.10 -5.02
N LEU A 415 1.07 10.35 -5.28
CA LEU A 415 1.66 11.23 -4.27
C LEU A 415 0.55 11.78 -3.35
N ILE A 416 0.68 11.58 -2.05
CA ILE A 416 -0.30 12.02 -1.04
C ILE A 416 0.41 12.63 0.17
N ARG A 417 -0.30 13.46 0.95
CA ARG A 417 0.25 13.94 2.23
C ARG A 417 0.31 12.81 3.25
N GLY A 418 -0.82 12.17 3.55
CA GLY A 418 -0.92 11.04 4.49
C GLY A 418 -2.24 11.08 5.27
N ALA A 419 -2.66 9.94 5.82
CA ALA A 419 -3.95 9.80 6.53
C ALA A 419 -3.82 9.39 8.01
N TYR A 420 -2.62 8.99 8.46
CA TYR A 420 -2.42 8.34 9.75
C TYR A 420 -1.59 9.16 10.76
N MET A 421 -1.38 10.47 10.53
CA MET A 421 -0.46 11.32 11.32
C MET A 421 -0.63 11.22 12.84
N ASN A 422 -1.88 11.24 13.31
CA ASN A 422 -2.18 11.20 14.75
C ASN A 422 -1.87 9.82 15.35
N GLU A 423 -2.15 8.76 14.62
CA GLU A 423 -1.85 7.38 15.03
C GLU A 423 -0.34 7.18 15.12
N GLU A 424 0.41 7.61 14.11
CA GLU A 424 1.88 7.53 14.07
C GLU A 424 2.54 8.27 15.24
N ARG A 425 2.09 9.49 15.55
CA ARG A 425 2.60 10.26 16.70
C ARG A 425 2.31 9.58 18.02
N LYS A 426 1.08 9.08 18.20
CA LYS A 426 0.68 8.34 19.40
C LYS A 426 1.55 7.09 19.57
N LEU A 427 1.76 6.34 18.50
CA LEU A 427 2.56 5.12 18.51
C LEU A 427 4.03 5.41 18.86
N ALA A 428 4.61 6.47 18.31
CA ALA A 428 5.96 6.91 18.63
C ALA A 428 6.11 7.31 20.11
N GLN A 429 5.14 8.05 20.65
CA GLN A 429 5.11 8.44 22.06
C GLN A 429 4.99 7.23 23.00
N GLU A 430 4.06 6.30 22.71
CA GLU A 430 3.81 5.12 23.55
C GLU A 430 5.01 4.17 23.60
N ASN A 431 5.79 4.10 22.52
CA ASN A 431 6.94 3.19 22.40
C ASN A 431 8.30 3.88 22.60
N GLY A 432 8.33 5.20 22.84
CA GLY A 432 9.54 5.96 23.16
C GLY A 432 10.54 6.10 22.00
N TYR A 433 10.07 6.15 20.75
CA TYR A 433 10.91 6.39 19.57
C TYR A 433 10.55 7.71 18.85
N GLU A 434 11.42 8.20 17.98
CA GLU A 434 11.18 9.44 17.23
C GLU A 434 10.02 9.28 16.24
N SER A 435 9.10 10.24 16.20
CA SER A 435 8.01 10.19 15.23
C SER A 435 8.53 10.17 13.80
N PRO A 436 8.04 9.25 12.94
CA PRO A 436 8.43 9.19 11.54
C PRO A 436 7.80 10.33 10.72
N VAL A 437 6.91 11.12 11.33
CA VAL A 437 6.16 12.21 10.74
C VAL A 437 6.92 13.53 10.93
N TRP A 438 6.88 14.43 9.96
CA TRP A 438 7.35 15.82 10.13
C TRP A 438 6.70 16.51 11.32
N GLU A 439 7.36 17.48 11.96
CA GLU A 439 6.80 18.12 13.16
C GLU A 439 5.66 19.08 12.81
N GLU A 440 5.83 19.87 11.76
CA GLU A 440 4.88 20.87 11.30
C GLU A 440 4.19 20.49 9.98
N ILE A 441 2.98 21.02 9.77
CA ILE A 441 2.21 20.74 8.55
C ILE A 441 2.88 21.34 7.31
N GLU A 442 3.58 22.47 7.46
CA GLU A 442 4.36 23.16 6.44
C GLU A 442 5.49 22.27 5.90
N GLU A 443 6.12 21.46 6.75
CA GLU A 443 7.17 20.51 6.34
C GLU A 443 6.57 19.38 5.48
N THR A 444 5.37 18.90 5.84
CA THR A 444 4.63 17.95 5.01
C THR A 444 4.27 18.56 3.65
N HIS A 445 3.90 19.85 3.62
CA HIS A 445 3.60 20.55 2.38
C HIS A 445 4.85 20.74 1.52
N LYS A 446 5.97 21.10 2.13
CA LYS A 446 7.26 21.22 1.46
C LYS A 446 7.72 19.87 0.89
N SER A 447 7.66 18.80 1.68
CA SER A 447 7.95 17.43 1.25
C SER A 447 7.13 17.01 0.02
N TYR A 448 5.83 17.33 0.02
CA TYR A 448 4.95 17.07 -1.12
C TYR A 448 5.36 17.86 -2.37
N ASN A 449 5.56 19.18 -2.23
CA ASN A 449 5.90 20.05 -3.34
C ASN A 449 7.27 19.70 -3.95
N ASP A 450 8.28 19.48 -3.11
CA ASP A 450 9.63 19.12 -3.55
C ASP A 450 9.64 17.75 -4.27
N SER A 451 8.89 16.77 -3.74
CA SER A 451 8.74 15.47 -4.39
C SER A 451 8.06 15.60 -5.75
N MET A 452 6.98 16.38 -5.85
CA MET A 452 6.29 16.64 -7.11
C MET A 452 7.21 17.30 -8.14
N VAL A 453 7.98 18.32 -7.75
CA VAL A 453 8.96 18.96 -8.63
C VAL A 453 10.01 17.97 -9.11
N HIS A 454 10.52 17.11 -8.22
CA HIS A 454 11.47 16.06 -8.59
C HIS A 454 10.86 15.09 -9.61
N ILE A 455 9.64 14.64 -9.41
CA ILE A 455 8.94 13.73 -10.32
C ILE A 455 8.75 14.37 -11.70
N ILE A 456 8.20 15.59 -11.75
CA ILE A 456 7.92 16.30 -13.01
C ILE A 456 9.21 16.50 -13.83
N ARG A 457 10.33 16.84 -13.19
CA ARG A 457 11.64 17.01 -13.86
C ARG A 457 12.18 15.73 -14.48
N ASN A 458 11.65 14.58 -14.08
CA ASN A 458 12.09 13.26 -14.53
C ASN A 458 11.04 12.54 -15.38
N LEU A 459 9.94 13.20 -15.75
CA LEU A 459 8.99 12.69 -16.72
C LEU A 459 9.64 12.66 -18.12
N THR A 460 9.38 11.59 -18.87
CA THR A 460 9.68 11.54 -20.30
C THR A 460 8.56 12.25 -21.08
N PRO A 461 8.79 12.67 -22.34
CA PRO A 461 7.76 13.30 -23.17
C PRO A 461 6.47 12.48 -23.30
N GLU A 462 6.58 11.15 -23.23
CA GLU A 462 5.45 10.21 -23.28
C GLU A 462 4.76 10.00 -21.91
N GLY A 463 5.24 10.67 -20.85
CA GLY A 463 4.82 10.47 -19.46
C GLY A 463 3.71 11.40 -18.96
N LEU A 464 2.94 12.04 -19.85
CA LEU A 464 1.84 12.96 -19.52
C LEU A 464 0.49 12.50 -20.10
#